data_AF-A0A963RUI5-F1
#
_entry.id   AF-A0A963RUI5-F1
#
_cell.length_a   1.000
_cell.length_b   1.000
_cell.length_c   1.000
_cell.angle_alpha   90.00
_cell.angle_beta   90.00
_cell.angle_gamma   90.00
#
_symmetry.space_group_name_H-M   'P 1'
#
loop_
_entity.id
_entity.type
_entity.pdbx_description
1 polymer ?
#
loop_
_entity_poly.entity_id
_entity_poly.type
_entity_poly.pdbx_seq_one_letter_code
_entity_poly.pdbx_strand_id
1 'polypeptide(L)'
;MLDPLLLRKDLPGVIARLQARKNPQPFLDEAAFQALEAERKSIQTRTEELQAQRNQLSKQIGQRKAKGESADDVMAQVAGIKDEL
;
A
#
# COMPACT_ATOMS: atom_id res chain seq x y z
N MET A 1 15.51 -16.27 -8.74
CA MET A 1 14.54 -15.44 -8.02
C MET A 1 13.17 -16.12 -8.14
N LEU A 2 12.43 -16.28 -7.03
CA LEU A 2 11.06 -16.81 -7.07
C LEU A 2 10.10 -15.73 -7.56
N ASP A 3 9.00 -16.12 -8.20
CA ASP A 3 7.95 -15.18 -8.62
C ASP A 3 7.28 -14.55 -7.39
N PRO A 4 7.39 -13.22 -7.18
CA PRO A 4 6.75 -12.55 -6.05
C PRO A 4 5.23 -12.66 -6.06
N LEU A 5 4.61 -12.72 -7.24
CA LEU A 5 3.16 -12.86 -7.34
C LEU A 5 2.71 -14.24 -6.83
N LEU A 6 3.46 -15.28 -7.18
CA LEU A 6 3.22 -16.63 -6.71
C LEU A 6 3.39 -16.73 -5.18
N LEU A 7 4.45 -16.14 -4.64
CA LEU A 7 4.70 -16.11 -3.18
C LEU A 7 3.56 -15.44 -2.41
N ARG A 8 3.00 -14.36 -2.96
CA ARG A 8 1.87 -13.65 -2.33
C ARG A 8 0.55 -14.40 -2.41
N LYS A 9 0.33 -15.15 -3.50
CA LYS A 9 -0.94 -15.83 -3.76
C LYS A 9 -1.01 -17.23 -3.15
N ASP A 10 0.11 -17.94 -3.11
CA ASP A 10 0.18 -19.34 -2.68
C ASP A 10 1.52 -19.64 -1.99
N LEU A 11 1.76 -18.98 -0.85
CA LEU A 11 2.93 -19.25 0.00
C LEU A 11 3.00 -20.73 0.44
N PRO A 12 1.90 -21.39 0.88
CA PRO A 12 1.95 -22.79 1.30
C PRO A 12 2.38 -23.74 0.18
N GLY A 13 1.85 -23.54 -1.04
CA GLY A 13 2.25 -24.35 -2.20
C GLY A 13 3.72 -24.14 -2.60
N VAL A 14 4.23 -22.91 -2.46
CA VAL A 14 5.66 -22.64 -2.65
C VAL A 14 6.50 -23.35 -1.59
N ILE A 15 6.12 -23.29 -0.31
CA ILE A 15 6.83 -23.96 0.79
C ILE A 15 6.88 -25.47 0.57
N ALA A 16 5.75 -26.10 0.24
CA ALA A 16 5.71 -27.54 -0.04
C ALA A 16 6.65 -27.93 -1.19
N ARG A 17 6.70 -27.11 -2.25
CA ARG A 17 7.63 -27.32 -3.38
C ARG A 17 9.09 -27.07 -3.03
N LEU A 18 9.38 -26.15 -2.10
CA LEU A 18 10.73 -25.92 -1.61
C LEU A 18 11.21 -27.10 -0.75
N GLN A 19 10.35 -27.64 0.10
CA GLN A 19 10.65 -28.80 0.95
C GLN A 19 10.91 -30.08 0.17
N ALA A 20 10.33 -30.23 -1.03
CA ALA A 20 10.56 -31.38 -1.91
C ALA A 20 11.94 -31.36 -2.63
N ARG A 21 12.71 -30.28 -2.53
CA ARG A 21 14.00 -30.14 -3.22
C ARG A 21 15.13 -30.82 -2.45
N LYS A 22 16.19 -31.21 -3.15
CA LYS A 22 17.41 -31.75 -2.53
C LYS A 22 18.16 -30.65 -1.78
N ASN A 23 18.71 -31.00 -0.62
CA ASN A 23 19.48 -30.11 0.23
C ASN A 23 20.92 -29.88 -0.30
N PRO A 24 21.52 -28.70 -0.04
CA PRO A 24 20.96 -27.58 0.73
C PRO A 24 20.08 -26.64 -0.12
N GLN A 25 18.93 -26.25 0.44
CA GLN A 25 18.05 -25.22 -0.12
C GLN A 25 18.08 -23.97 0.79
N PRO A 26 18.17 -22.75 0.22
CA PRO A 26 17.99 -21.50 0.98
C PRO A 26 16.68 -21.51 1.80
N PHE A 27 16.80 -21.18 3.09
CA PHE A 27 15.67 -21.07 4.02
C PHE A 27 14.77 -19.88 3.63
N LEU A 28 13.46 -20.12 3.60
CA LEU A 28 12.45 -19.07 3.50
C LEU A 28 11.78 -18.94 4.88
N ASP A 29 11.93 -17.77 5.50
CA ASP A 29 11.22 -17.44 6.73
C ASP A 29 9.77 -17.09 6.39
N GLU A 30 8.87 -18.05 6.62
CA GLU A 30 7.44 -17.89 6.34
C GLU A 30 6.82 -16.77 7.18
N ALA A 31 7.14 -16.71 8.47
CA ALA A 31 6.54 -15.75 9.40
C ALA A 31 6.99 -14.32 9.06
N ALA A 32 8.28 -14.13 8.78
CA ALA A 32 8.79 -12.83 8.35
C ALA A 32 8.19 -12.41 7.01
N PHE A 33 8.04 -13.33 6.04
CA PHE A 33 7.43 -13.01 4.75
C PHE A 33 5.96 -12.60 4.90
N GLN A 34 5.17 -13.32 5.71
CA GLN A 34 3.76 -13.01 5.96
C GLN A 34 3.60 -11.64 6.63
N ALA A 35 4.44 -11.31 7.61
CA ALA A 35 4.42 -10.02 8.28
C ALA A 35 4.71 -8.86 7.30
N LEU A 36 5.76 -9.00 6.49
CA LEU A 36 6.12 -7.98 5.49
C LEU A 36 5.06 -7.83 4.40
N GLU A 37 4.41 -8.91 3.97
CA GLU A 37 3.34 -8.81 2.97
C GLU A 37 2.08 -8.15 3.54
N ALA A 38 1.75 -8.40 4.81
CA ALA A 38 0.67 -7.72 5.51
C ALA A 38 0.95 -6.21 5.63
N GLU A 39 2.17 -5.84 6.03
CA GLU A 39 2.61 -4.44 6.09
C GLU A 39 2.57 -3.78 4.71
N ARG A 40 3.12 -4.42 3.68
CA ARG A 40 3.07 -3.93 2.28
C ARG A 40 1.64 -3.69 1.81
N LYS A 41 0.71 -4.60 2.13
CA LYS A 41 -0.71 -4.43 1.78
C LYS A 41 -1.34 -3.27 2.54
N SER A 42 -1.06 -3.13 3.84
CA SER A 42 -1.53 -2.02 4.66
C SER A 42 -1.07 -0.67 4.11
N ILE A 43 0.23 -0.55 3.80
CA ILE A 43 0.82 0.66 3.21
C ILE A 43 0.13 0.97 1.88
N GLN A 44 0.00 -0.04 0.99
CA GLN A 44 -0.65 0.16 -0.30
C GLN A 44 -2.06 0.71 -0.15
N THR A 45 -2.90 0.08 0.67
CA THR A 45 -4.28 0.53 0.88
C THR A 45 -4.32 1.93 1.47
N ARG A 46 -3.47 2.23 2.45
CA ARG A 46 -3.38 3.56 3.05
C ARG A 46 -2.98 4.62 2.02
N THR A 47 -2.00 4.34 1.17
CA THR A 47 -1.58 5.25 0.10
C THR A 47 -2.71 5.49 -0.91
N GLU A 48 -3.44 4.44 -1.31
CA GLU A 48 -4.59 4.56 -2.22
C GLU A 48 -5.72 5.41 -1.60
N GLU A 49 -6.01 5.22 -0.32
CA GLU A 49 -6.96 6.05 0.44
C GLU A 49 -6.55 7.52 0.50
N LEU A 50 -5.28 7.80 0.85
CA LEU A 50 -4.75 9.17 0.91
C LEU A 50 -4.80 9.86 -0.46
N GLN A 51 -4.48 9.13 -1.54
CA GLN A 51 -4.60 9.66 -2.90
C GLN A 51 -6.06 9.99 -3.26
N ALA A 52 -7.01 9.13 -2.90
CA ALA A 52 -8.43 9.37 -3.12
C ALA A 52 -8.93 10.60 -2.35
N GLN A 53 -8.57 10.71 -1.07
CA GLN A 53 -8.90 11.85 -0.21
C GLN A 53 -8.33 13.16 -0.76
N ARG A 54 -7.04 13.18 -1.13
CA ARG A 54 -6.39 14.34 -1.76
C ARG A 54 -7.14 14.82 -3.00
N ASN A 55 -7.53 13.89 -3.88
CA ASN A 55 -8.24 14.21 -5.11
C ASN A 55 -9.65 14.77 -4.84
N GLN A 56 -10.36 14.24 -3.84
CA GLN A 56 -11.67 14.75 -3.42
C GLN A 56 -11.56 16.17 -2.86
N LEU A 57 -10.62 16.42 -1.96
CA LEU A 57 -10.39 17.75 -1.36
C LEU A 57 -9.95 18.77 -2.42
N SER A 58 -9.12 18.35 -3.39
CA SER A 58 -8.70 19.22 -4.51
C SER A 58 -9.89 19.70 -5.35
N LYS A 59 -10.88 18.84 -5.59
CA LYS A 59 -12.14 19.23 -6.25
C LYS A 59 -12.96 20.20 -5.41
N GLN A 60 -13.05 19.97 -4.09
CA GLN A 60 -13.76 20.87 -3.18
C GLN A 60 -13.12 22.28 -3.14
N ILE A 61 -11.79 22.38 -3.14
CA ILE A 61 -11.07 23.66 -3.23
C ILE A 61 -11.49 24.43 -4.49
N GLY A 62 -11.49 23.75 -5.64
CA GLY A 62 -11.90 24.37 -6.91
C GLY A 62 -13.34 24.88 -6.86
N GLN A 63 -14.26 24.09 -6.29
CA GLN A 63 -15.66 24.49 -6.13
C GLN A 63 -15.84 25.70 -5.22
N ARG A 64 -15.17 25.74 -4.06
CA ARG A 64 -15.24 26.88 -3.13
C ARG A 64 -14.67 28.16 -3.75
N LYS A 65 -13.50 28.05 -4.39
CA LYS A 65 -12.89 29.20 -5.10
C LYS A 65 -13.80 29.72 -6.21
N ALA A 66 -14.47 28.85 -6.96
CA ALA A 66 -15.44 29.26 -7.98
C ALA A 66 -16.66 30.00 -7.40
N LYS A 67 -17.04 29.70 -6.15
CA LYS A 67 -18.11 30.38 -5.42
C LYS A 67 -17.64 31.66 -4.69
N GLY A 68 -16.35 31.98 -4.72
CA GLY A 68 -15.77 33.07 -3.95
C GLY A 68 -15.65 32.79 -2.45
N GLU A 69 -15.79 31.52 -2.03
CA GLU A 69 -15.64 31.09 -0.64
C GLU A 69 -14.16 30.81 -0.31
N SER A 70 -13.77 30.98 0.95
CA SER A 70 -12.44 30.55 1.42
C SER A 70 -12.32 29.02 1.36
N ALA A 71 -11.13 28.57 0.96
CA ALA A 71 -10.75 27.16 0.91
C ALA A 71 -9.50 26.87 1.77
N ASP A 72 -9.13 27.79 2.67
CA ASP A 72 -7.87 27.72 3.41
C ASP A 72 -7.82 26.50 4.35
N ASP A 73 -8.95 26.15 4.95
CA ASP A 73 -9.16 24.93 5.74
C ASP A 73 -8.92 23.66 4.92
N VAL A 74 -9.47 23.59 3.72
CA VAL A 74 -9.33 22.41 2.84
C VAL A 74 -7.92 22.34 2.26
N MET A 75 -7.29 23.48 1.96
CA MET A 75 -5.90 23.54 1.53
C MET A 75 -4.93 23.04 2.61
N ALA A 76 -5.18 23.37 3.87
CA ALA A 76 -4.39 22.85 5.00
C ALA A 76 -4.51 21.32 5.13
N GLN A 77 -5.72 20.76 4.95
CA GLN A 77 -5.92 19.30 4.95
C GLN A 77 -5.16 18.60 3.81
N VAL A 78 -5.18 19.19 2.61
CA VAL A 78 -4.42 18.65 1.48
C VAL A 78 -2.91 18.69 1.71
N ALA A 79 -2.40 19.72 2.40
CA ALA A 79 -0.99 19.79 2.78
C ALA A 79 -0.62 18.65 3.75
N GLY A 80 -1.42 18.40 4.80
CA GLY A 80 -1.17 17.29 5.72
C GLY A 80 -1.19 15.91 5.05
N ILE A 81 -2.09 15.70 4.07
CA ILE A 81 -2.10 14.45 3.29
C ILE A 81 -0.85 14.29 2.43
N LYS A 82 -0.23 15.37 1.94
CA LYS A 82 1.02 15.29 1.18
C LYS A 82 2.21 14.89 2.04
N ASP A 83 2.20 15.25 3.33
CA ASP A 83 3.27 14.89 4.26
C ASP A 83 3.18 13.40 4.68
N GLU A 84 1.98 12.79 4.60
CA GLU A 84 1.74 11.37 4.89
C GLU A 84 1.92 10.44 3.67
N LEU A 85 2.05 11.01 2.46
CA LEU A 85 2.15 10.29 1.18
C LEU A 85 3.60 10.03 0.77
#